data_AF-A0A7V2FXM3-F1
#
_entry.id   AF-A0A7V2FXM3-F1
#
_cell.length_a   1.000
_cell.length_b   1.000
_cell.length_c   1.000
_cell.angle_alpha   90.00
_cell.angle_beta   90.00
_cell.angle_gamma   90.00
#
_symmetry.space_group_name_H-M   'P 1'
#
loop_
_entity.id
_entity.type
_entity.pdbx_description
1 polymer ?
#
loop_
_entity_poly.entity_id
_entity_poly.type
_entity_poly.pdbx_seq_one_letter_code
_entity_poly.pdbx_strand_id
1 'polypeptide(L)'
;MQTVPVASFCLTVVVTYVGQALGQGPEAPLGTAFTYQGRLTQSGQPFNGNANLVFRLFDVPTGGTPLGTQTLPATPVTGGLFTV
;
A
#
# COMPACT_ATOMS: atom_id res chain seq x y z
N MET A 1 -37.91 7.91 20.85
CA MET A 1 -37.02 8.29 19.75
C MET A 1 -35.91 9.15 20.35
N GLN A 2 -34.77 8.54 20.70
CA GLN A 2 -33.66 9.23 21.37
C GLN A 2 -32.67 9.70 20.30
N THR A 3 -32.49 11.00 20.16
CA THR A 3 -31.47 11.63 19.30
C THR A 3 -30.08 11.41 19.90
N VAL A 4 -29.22 10.68 19.18
CA VAL A 4 -27.77 10.61 19.45
C VAL A 4 -27.12 11.94 19.05
N PRO A 5 -26.40 12.64 19.95
CA PRO A 5 -25.68 13.86 19.59
C PRO A 5 -24.44 13.52 18.76
N VAL A 6 -24.33 14.07 17.55
CA VAL A 6 -23.10 13.98 16.76
C VAL A 6 -22.07 14.95 17.37
N ALA A 7 -21.07 14.40 18.06
CA ALA A 7 -19.94 15.18 18.53
C ALA A 7 -19.00 15.43 17.34
N SER A 8 -19.12 16.61 16.72
CA SER A 8 -18.14 17.09 15.74
C SER A 8 -16.84 17.43 16.45
N PHE A 9 -15.82 16.61 16.27
CA PHE A 9 -14.46 16.88 16.73
C PHE A 9 -13.66 17.52 15.61
N CYS A 10 -13.43 18.84 15.71
CA CYS A 10 -12.50 19.55 14.83
C CYS A 10 -11.08 19.36 15.39
N LEU A 11 -10.31 18.42 14.83
CA LEU A 11 -8.90 18.26 15.19
C LEU A 11 -8.10 19.42 14.58
N THR A 12 -7.73 20.40 15.41
CA THR A 12 -6.83 21.49 15.00
C THR A 12 -5.38 21.00 15.12
N VAL A 13 -4.71 20.79 13.98
CA VAL A 13 -3.27 20.53 13.95
C VAL A 13 -2.53 21.86 13.98
N VAL A 14 -1.90 22.19 15.11
CA VAL A 14 -0.97 23.34 15.19
C VAL A 14 0.40 22.86 14.74
N VAL A 15 0.78 23.17 13.50
CA VAL A 15 2.16 22.97 13.03
C VAL A 15 2.99 24.12 13.57
N THR A 16 3.78 23.86 14.61
CA THR A 16 4.86 24.76 15.04
C THR A 16 6.10 24.45 14.20
N TYR A 17 6.42 25.32 13.24
CA TYR A 17 7.70 25.26 12.53
C TYR A 17 8.79 25.84 13.44
N VAL A 18 9.44 24.99 14.23
CA VAL A 18 10.78 25.29 14.72
C VAL A 18 11.74 24.94 13.60
N GLY A 19 12.30 25.97 12.93
CA GLY A 19 13.31 25.80 11.90
C GLY A 19 14.58 25.20 12.50
N GLN A 20 14.70 23.88 12.44
CA GLN A 20 15.95 23.18 12.75
C GLN A 20 16.67 22.94 11.42
N ALA A 21 17.66 23.78 11.13
CA ALA A 21 18.63 23.49 10.09
C ALA A 21 19.53 22.35 10.58
N LEU A 22 19.10 21.10 10.39
CA LEU A 22 19.93 19.92 10.58
C LEU A 22 20.34 19.45 9.19
N GLY A 23 21.56 19.82 8.80
CA GLY A 23 22.37 19.18 7.75
C GLY A 23 21.67 18.84 6.44
N GLN A 24 22.12 19.46 5.35
CA GLN A 24 21.98 18.87 4.02
C GLN A 24 22.80 17.57 3.99
N GLY A 25 22.26 16.49 4.55
CA GLY A 25 22.69 15.14 4.21
C GLY A 25 22.35 14.91 2.74
N PRO A 26 23.15 14.13 2.01
CA PRO A 26 22.79 13.76 0.65
C PRO A 26 21.40 13.14 0.67
N GLU A 27 20.48 13.70 -0.08
CA GLU A 27 19.25 13.03 -0.48
C GLU A 27 19.67 11.75 -1.19
N ALA A 28 19.65 10.63 -0.46
CA ALA A 28 19.85 9.33 -1.08
C ALA A 28 18.75 9.20 -2.14
N PRO A 29 19.08 8.93 -3.41
CA PRO A 29 18.07 8.78 -4.44
C PRO A 29 17.04 7.76 -3.97
N LEU A 30 15.79 8.18 -3.81
CA LEU A 30 14.68 7.25 -3.59
C LEU A 30 14.56 6.47 -4.89
N GLY A 31 15.01 5.22 -4.88
CA GLY A 31 14.83 4.32 -6.02
C GLY A 31 13.35 4.19 -6.35
N THR A 32 13.04 3.75 -7.55
CA THR A 32 11.66 3.47 -7.97
C THR A 32 11.09 2.17 -7.37
N ALA A 33 11.82 1.55 -6.43
CA ALA A 33 11.40 0.35 -5.76
C ALA A 33 10.44 0.70 -4.62
N PHE A 34 9.34 -0.05 -4.55
CA PHE A 34 8.39 0.00 -3.45
C PHE A 34 8.03 -1.43 -3.07
N THR A 35 7.64 -1.60 -1.81
CA THR A 35 7.21 -2.91 -1.27
C THR A 35 5.70 -3.00 -1.32
N TYR A 36 5.17 -4.15 -1.73
CA TYR A 36 3.75 -4.41 -1.77
C TYR A 36 3.37 -5.51 -0.79
N GLN A 37 2.50 -5.16 0.18
CA GLN A 37 1.93 -6.10 1.13
C GLN A 37 0.45 -6.32 0.82
N GLY A 38 0.06 -7.59 0.74
CA GLY A 38 -1.31 -7.97 0.44
C GLY A 38 -1.76 -9.21 1.20
N ARG A 39 -3.06 -9.49 1.09
CA ARG A 39 -3.67 -10.71 1.62
C ARG A 39 -4.38 -11.49 0.52
N LEU A 40 -3.97 -12.74 0.32
CA LEU A 40 -4.60 -13.70 -0.57
C LEU A 40 -5.52 -14.63 0.22
N THR A 41 -6.75 -14.76 -0.26
CA THR A 41 -7.75 -15.71 0.26
C THR A 41 -8.20 -16.64 -0.85
N GLN A 42 -8.49 -17.89 -0.49
CA GLN A 42 -9.05 -18.90 -1.38
C GLN A 42 -10.26 -19.54 -0.69
N SER A 43 -11.42 -19.52 -1.36
CA SER A 43 -12.68 -20.05 -0.81
C SER A 43 -13.06 -19.47 0.56
N GLY A 44 -12.80 -18.17 0.77
CA GLY A 44 -13.09 -17.47 2.02
C GLY A 44 -12.11 -17.74 3.17
N GLN A 45 -11.09 -18.58 2.96
CA GLN A 45 -10.04 -18.86 3.94
C GLN A 45 -8.70 -18.24 3.53
N PRO A 46 -7.80 -17.92 4.47
CA PRO A 46 -6.47 -17.43 4.13
C PRO A 46 -5.69 -18.48 3.35
N PHE A 47 -5.11 -18.07 2.21
CA PHE A 47 -4.29 -18.97 1.40
C PHE A 47 -2.93 -19.22 2.08
N ASN A 48 -2.42 -20.44 2.00
CA ASN A 48 -1.11 -20.83 2.51
C ASN A 48 -0.38 -21.65 1.44
N GLY A 49 0.85 -21.24 1.11
CA GLY A 49 1.65 -21.89 0.07
C GLY A 49 2.25 -20.90 -0.92
N ASN A 50 2.75 -21.41 -2.04
CA ASN A 50 3.36 -20.61 -3.10
C ASN A 50 2.28 -20.16 -4.11
N ALA A 51 2.24 -18.88 -4.45
CA ALA A 51 1.34 -18.34 -5.45
C ALA A 51 2.12 -17.65 -6.59
N ASN A 52 1.64 -17.79 -7.82
CA ASN A 52 2.15 -17.01 -8.94
C ASN A 52 1.41 -15.68 -8.99
N LEU A 53 2.11 -14.57 -8.71
CA LEU A 53 1.53 -13.23 -8.73
C LEU A 53 1.90 -12.51 -10.02
N VAL A 54 0.95 -11.77 -10.59
CA VAL A 54 1.17 -10.94 -11.78
C VAL A 54 0.64 -9.55 -11.51
N PHE A 55 1.52 -8.56 -11.57
CA PHE A 55 1.19 -7.14 -11.43
C PHE A 55 1.21 -6.49 -12.81
N ARG A 56 0.19 -5.69 -13.11
CA ARG A 56 0.04 -4.98 -14.38
C ARG A 56 -0.25 -3.52 -14.12
N LEU A 57 0.48 -2.63 -14.78
CA LEU A 57 0.29 -1.19 -14.70
C LEU A 57 -0.59 -0.73 -15.88
N PHE A 58 -1.58 0.10 -15.62
CA PHE A 58 -2.47 0.70 -16.63
C PHE A 58 -2.53 2.20 -16.43
N ASP A 59 -2.73 2.97 -17.50
CA ASP A 59 -2.96 4.43 -17.44
C ASP A 59 -4.44 4.81 -17.40
N VAL A 60 -5.34 3.87 -17.75
CA VAL A 60 -6.79 4.08 -17.75
C VAL A 60 -7.51 3.14 -16.78
N PRO A 61 -8.65 3.56 -16.20
CA PRO A 61 -9.36 2.80 -15.17
C PRO A 61 -10.04 1.52 -15.69
N THR A 62 -10.44 1.46 -16.96
CA THR A 62 -11.09 0.28 -17.57
C THR A 62 -10.71 0.15 -19.05
N GLY A 63 -10.63 -1.09 -19.56
CA GLY A 63 -10.42 -1.38 -20.98
C GLY A 63 -9.03 -1.08 -21.56
N GLY A 64 -8.08 -0.64 -20.72
CA GLY A 64 -6.71 -0.30 -21.16
C GLY A 64 -5.82 -1.52 -21.46
N THR A 65 -4.72 -1.25 -22.17
CA THR A 65 -3.61 -2.19 -22.36
C THR A 65 -2.58 -1.96 -21.26
N PRO A 66 -1.94 -3.00 -20.70
CA PRO A 66 -0.93 -2.80 -19.66
C PRO A 66 0.30 -2.08 -20.21
N LEU A 67 0.74 -1.04 -19.53
CA LEU A 67 2.00 -0.33 -19.76
C LEU A 67 3.22 -1.11 -19.25
N GLY A 68 3.01 -1.98 -18.26
CA GLY A 68 4.06 -2.82 -17.68
C GLY A 68 3.46 -4.07 -17.06
N THR A 69 4.23 -5.16 -17.06
CA THR A 69 3.84 -6.43 -16.43
C THR A 69 5.02 -6.99 -15.64
N GLN A 70 4.79 -7.31 -14.38
CA GLN A 70 5.74 -7.98 -13.49
C GLN A 70 5.16 -9.32 -13.06
N THR A 71 5.89 -10.41 -13.31
CA THR A 71 5.51 -11.76 -12.88
C THR A 71 6.43 -12.19 -11.74
N LEU A 72 5.84 -12.68 -10.65
CA LEU A 72 6.52 -13.18 -9.46
C LEU A 72 6.08 -14.63 -9.23
N PRO A 73 6.81 -15.61 -9.79
CA PRO A 73 6.47 -17.02 -9.63
C PRO A 73 6.75 -17.49 -8.20
N ALA A 74 5.95 -18.44 -7.72
CA ALA A 74 6.15 -19.12 -6.43
C ALA A 74 6.35 -18.18 -5.22
N THR A 75 5.66 -17.03 -5.19
CA THR A 75 5.68 -16.08 -4.07
C THR A 75 5.14 -16.76 -2.81
N PRO A 76 5.88 -16.79 -1.69
CA PRO A 76 5.41 -17.41 -0.46
C PRO A 76 4.26 -16.61 0.15
N VAL A 77 3.20 -17.32 0.54
CA VAL A 77 2.05 -16.77 1.24
C VAL A 77 1.83 -17.55 2.53
N THR A 78 1.77 -16.84 3.66
CA THR A 78 1.60 -17.43 4.99
C THR A 78 0.47 -16.72 5.73
N GLY A 79 -0.53 -17.47 6.19
CA GLY A 79 -1.73 -16.89 6.81
C GLY A 79 -2.48 -15.94 5.88
N GLY A 80 -2.38 -16.17 4.57
CA GLY A 80 -2.86 -15.27 3.52
C GLY A 80 -1.96 -14.08 3.24
N LEU A 81 -0.96 -13.76 4.06
CA LEU A 81 -0.12 -12.57 3.86
C LEU A 81 1.04 -12.84 2.91
N PHE A 82 1.33 -11.86 2.05
CA PHE A 82 2.52 -11.83 1.20
C PHE A 82 3.15 -10.43 1.19
N THR A 83 4.44 -10.37 0.90
CA THR A 83 5.23 -9.13 0.78
C THR A 83 6.20 -9.31 -0.38
N VAL A 84 6.24 -8.35 -1.30
CA VAL A 84 7.13 -8.33 -2.47
C VAL A 84 7.77 -6.98 -2.67
#